data_AF-A0AAJ1TK96-F1
#
_entry.id   AF-A0AAJ1TK96-F1
#
_cell.length_a   1.000
_cell.length_b   1.000
_cell.length_c   1.000
_cell.angle_alpha   90.00
_cell.angle_beta   90.00
_cell.angle_gamma   90.00
#
_symmetry.space_group_name_H-M   'P 1'
#
loop_
_entity.id
_entity.type
_entity.pdbx_description
1 polymer ?
#
loop_
_entity_poly.entity_id
_entity_poly.type
_entity_poly.pdbx_seq_one_letter_code
_entity_poly.pdbx_strand_id
1 'polypeptide(L)'
;MLFIISLLCVFLFIGIIYPTKWHKKVAYRKATLGKRSWNIALLFLCFIIVVALTPNNSKVTASKKDEQEKLAKTEADKLKQEELAKVEADKLKQEELAKVEADKLKQEELAKVEADKLKQELAKVETEKQKANVEIEKTSKENKRKQEESQKKNQTTNKPSVSPQKNSTPSNKPAYRGKGVTCSSFSSSAEATAYMNAYKVYKLDRNKNGVACEDN
;
A
#
# COMPACT_ATOMS: atom_id res chain seq x y z
N MET A 1 -9.90 61.97 -40.09
CA MET A 1 -10.24 62.65 -41.36
C MET A 1 -11.70 63.09 -41.40
N LEU A 2 -12.69 62.17 -41.42
CA LEU A 2 -14.13 62.54 -41.54
C LEU A 2 -14.67 63.40 -40.37
N PHE A 3 -14.22 63.18 -39.14
CA PHE A 3 -14.63 63.98 -37.98
C PHE A 3 -14.12 65.43 -38.04
N ILE A 4 -12.94 65.64 -38.62
CA ILE A 4 -12.32 66.97 -38.80
C ILE A 4 -13.07 67.75 -39.89
N ILE A 5 -13.47 67.08 -40.97
CA ILE A 5 -14.28 67.68 -42.05
C ILE A 5 -15.66 68.06 -41.52
N SER A 6 -16.30 67.20 -40.71
CA SER A 6 -17.58 67.52 -40.06
C SER A 6 -17.48 68.74 -39.14
N LEU A 7 -16.43 68.81 -38.30
CA LEU A 7 -16.18 69.97 -37.44
C LEU A 7 -15.97 71.24 -38.25
N LEU A 8 -15.17 71.20 -39.33
CA LEU A 8 -14.96 72.36 -40.21
C LEU A 8 -16.26 72.84 -40.88
N CYS A 9 -17.12 71.91 -41.30
CA CYS A 9 -18.44 72.25 -41.84
C CYS A 9 -19.33 72.95 -40.80
N VAL A 10 -19.35 72.45 -39.55
CA VAL A 10 -20.13 73.06 -38.46
C VAL A 10 -19.59 74.46 -38.12
N PHE A 11 -18.27 74.66 -38.07
CA PHE A 11 -17.67 75.98 -37.84
C PHE A 11 -17.99 76.99 -38.95
N LEU A 12 -17.99 76.56 -40.21
CA LEU A 12 -18.40 77.41 -41.33
C LEU A 12 -19.90 77.78 -41.25
N PHE A 13 -20.76 76.84 -40.87
CA PHE A 13 -22.18 77.12 -40.66
C PHE A 13 -22.42 78.10 -39.50
N ILE A 14 -21.72 77.95 -38.38
CA ILE A 14 -21.82 78.86 -37.22
C ILE A 14 -21.32 80.26 -37.60
N GLY A 15 -20.22 80.37 -38.36
CA GLY A 15 -19.69 81.66 -38.83
C GLY A 15 -20.60 82.40 -39.81
N ILE A 16 -21.42 81.67 -40.58
CA ILE A 16 -22.43 82.25 -41.47
C ILE A 16 -23.68 82.70 -40.71
N ILE A 17 -24.10 81.95 -39.69
CA ILE A 17 -25.33 82.23 -38.91
C ILE A 17 -25.09 83.32 -37.84
N TYR A 18 -23.90 83.38 -37.24
CA TYR A 18 -23.54 84.39 -36.24
C TYR A 18 -22.45 85.32 -36.79
N PRO A 19 -22.79 86.40 -37.50
CA PRO A 19 -21.82 87.43 -37.82
C PRO A 19 -21.38 88.06 -36.51
N THR A 20 -20.15 87.74 -36.10
CA THR A 20 -19.52 88.26 -34.90
C THR A 20 -19.55 89.80 -34.94
N LYS A 21 -19.79 90.42 -33.77
CA LYS A 21 -20.06 91.87 -33.58
C LYS A 21 -18.96 92.82 -34.08
N TRP A 22 -17.88 92.33 -34.68
CA TRP A 22 -16.77 93.10 -35.22
C TRP A 22 -17.02 93.73 -36.61
N HIS A 23 -18.15 93.45 -37.27
CA HIS A 23 -18.51 94.07 -38.57
C HIS A 23 -19.27 95.40 -38.48
N LYS A 24 -19.23 96.11 -37.34
CA LYS A 24 -20.01 97.35 -37.13
C LYS A 24 -19.31 98.67 -37.55
N LYS A 25 -18.24 98.62 -38.34
CA LYS A 25 -17.61 99.83 -38.94
C LYS A 25 -17.19 99.64 -40.39
N VAL A 26 -18.08 99.08 -41.22
CA VAL A 26 -18.01 99.28 -42.67
C VAL A 26 -19.39 99.78 -43.11
N ALA A 27 -19.42 101.03 -43.58
CA ALA A 27 -20.61 101.67 -44.10
C ALA A 27 -21.20 100.82 -45.24
N TYR A 28 -22.43 100.32 -45.04
CA TYR A 28 -23.23 99.70 -46.09
C TYR A 28 -23.61 100.79 -47.11
N ARG A 29 -22.84 100.95 -48.19
CA ARG A 29 -23.46 101.37 -49.46
C ARG A 29 -24.33 100.21 -49.91
N LYS A 30 -25.56 100.51 -50.32
CA LYS A 30 -26.59 99.59 -50.83
C LYS A 30 -25.96 98.48 -51.69
N ALA A 31 -25.72 97.31 -51.08
CA ALA A 31 -25.21 96.13 -51.76
C ALA A 31 -26.38 95.18 -52.00
N THR A 32 -26.62 94.92 -53.27
CA THR A 32 -27.70 94.12 -53.84
C THR A 32 -27.80 92.73 -53.20
N LEU A 33 -28.92 92.48 -52.51
CA LEU A 33 -29.27 91.23 -51.81
C LEU A 33 -29.37 89.99 -52.72
N GLY A 34 -29.18 90.12 -54.04
CA GLY A 34 -29.33 89.03 -55.01
C GLY A 34 -28.16 88.07 -55.15
N LYS A 35 -26.94 88.41 -54.71
CA LYS A 35 -25.73 87.59 -54.99
C LYS A 35 -25.33 86.63 -53.87
N ARG A 36 -25.76 86.89 -52.63
CA ARG A 36 -25.47 86.03 -51.46
C ARG A 36 -26.36 84.80 -51.39
N SER A 37 -27.61 84.90 -51.83
CA SER A 37 -28.54 83.76 -51.91
C SER A 37 -28.08 82.69 -52.89
N TRP A 38 -27.47 83.10 -54.01
CA TRP A 38 -26.89 82.18 -54.98
C TRP A 38 -25.73 81.35 -54.42
N ASN A 39 -24.85 81.94 -53.60
CA ASN A 39 -23.78 81.19 -52.95
C ASN A 39 -24.32 80.19 -51.92
N ILE A 40 -25.37 80.55 -51.20
CA ILE A 40 -26.04 79.63 -50.27
C ILE A 40 -26.69 78.49 -51.04
N ALA A 41 -27.40 78.78 -52.13
CA ALA A 41 -27.97 77.76 -53.02
C ALA A 41 -26.89 76.86 -53.63
N LEU A 42 -25.75 77.41 -54.04
CA LEU A 42 -24.61 76.65 -54.57
C LEU A 42 -24.01 75.72 -53.53
N LEU A 43 -23.91 76.16 -52.27
CA LEU A 43 -23.41 75.32 -51.17
C LEU A 43 -24.38 74.19 -50.83
N PHE A 44 -25.68 74.46 -50.81
CA PHE A 44 -26.69 73.42 -50.63
C PHE A 44 -26.67 72.41 -51.79
N LEU A 45 -26.57 72.89 -53.03
CA LEU A 45 -26.44 72.03 -54.21
C LEU A 45 -25.17 71.16 -54.12
N CYS A 46 -24.03 71.76 -53.73
CA CYS A 46 -22.77 71.05 -53.57
C CYS A 46 -22.85 69.98 -52.46
N PHE A 47 -23.52 70.28 -51.34
CA PHE A 47 -23.75 69.31 -50.27
C PHE A 47 -24.63 68.14 -50.72
N ILE A 48 -25.70 68.40 -51.45
CA ILE A 48 -26.56 67.34 -52.03
C ILE A 48 -25.77 66.48 -53.01
N ILE A 49 -24.93 67.09 -53.86
CA ILE A 49 -24.05 66.36 -54.78
C ILE A 49 -23.06 65.48 -54.02
N VAL A 50 -22.44 65.97 -52.93
CA VAL A 50 -21.52 65.16 -52.12
C VAL A 50 -22.24 63.97 -51.46
N VAL A 51 -23.43 64.16 -50.91
CA VAL A 51 -24.22 63.07 -50.30
C VAL A 51 -24.71 62.06 -51.35
N ALA A 52 -25.09 62.53 -52.54
CA ALA A 52 -25.48 61.64 -53.65
C ALA A 52 -24.30 60.87 -54.25
N LEU A 53 -23.09 61.47 -54.23
CA LEU A 53 -21.87 60.85 -54.75
C LEU A 53 -21.13 60.02 -53.70
N THR A 54 -21.49 60.07 -52.40
CA THR A 54 -21.00 59.08 -51.45
C THR A 54 -21.66 57.73 -51.74
N PRO A 55 -20.91 56.72 -52.23
CA PRO A 55 -21.51 55.43 -52.52
C PRO A 55 -21.98 54.78 -51.21
N ASN A 56 -23.22 54.29 -51.20
CA ASN A 56 -23.78 53.50 -50.12
C ASN A 56 -22.89 52.26 -49.89
N ASN A 57 -22.04 52.31 -48.86
CA ASN A 57 -21.14 51.22 -48.45
C ASN A 57 -21.89 50.05 -47.75
N SER A 58 -23.19 49.89 -47.99
CA SER A 58 -24.03 48.85 -47.36
C SER A 58 -23.60 47.41 -47.72
N LYS A 59 -22.85 47.22 -48.80
CA LYS A 59 -22.27 45.92 -49.17
C LYS A 59 -21.07 45.52 -48.29
N VAL A 60 -20.26 46.50 -47.86
CA VAL A 60 -19.04 46.22 -47.06
C VAL A 60 -19.41 45.82 -45.62
N THR A 61 -20.52 46.35 -45.08
CA THR A 61 -21.01 45.97 -43.75
C THR A 61 -21.70 44.60 -43.73
N ALA A 62 -22.35 44.20 -44.83
CA ALA A 62 -22.93 42.87 -44.97
C ALA A 62 -21.84 41.78 -45.07
N SER A 63 -20.85 41.94 -45.96
CA SER A 63 -19.78 40.95 -46.13
C SER A 63 -18.95 40.74 -44.86
N LYS A 64 -18.70 41.80 -44.07
CA LYS A 64 -17.97 41.69 -42.80
C LYS A 64 -18.76 40.94 -41.73
N LYS A 65 -20.09 41.07 -41.72
CA LYS A 65 -20.96 40.35 -40.79
C LYS A 65 -21.00 38.84 -41.10
N ASP A 66 -21.06 38.49 -42.39
CA ASP A 66 -21.05 37.10 -42.84
C ASP A 66 -19.73 36.39 -42.53
N GLU A 67 -18.58 37.07 -42.69
CA GLU A 67 -17.28 36.52 -42.29
C GLU A 67 -17.19 36.30 -40.78
N GLN A 68 -17.67 37.26 -39.97
CA GLN A 68 -17.65 37.13 -38.53
C GLN A 68 -18.54 35.98 -38.03
N GLU A 69 -19.71 35.77 -38.65
CA GLU A 69 -20.59 34.64 -38.32
C GLU A 69 -19.98 33.30 -38.72
N LYS A 70 -19.28 33.23 -39.86
CA LYS A 70 -18.55 32.01 -40.27
C LYS A 70 -17.41 31.67 -39.33
N LEU A 71 -16.63 32.66 -38.89
CA LEU A 71 -15.56 32.48 -37.91
C LEU A 71 -16.13 31.99 -36.56
N ALA A 72 -17.21 32.60 -36.08
CA ALA A 72 -17.86 32.18 -34.84
C ALA A 72 -18.40 30.73 -34.91
N LYS A 73 -18.98 30.32 -36.05
CA LYS A 73 -19.42 28.93 -36.26
C LYS A 73 -18.26 27.95 -36.29
N THR A 74 -17.16 28.28 -36.97
CA THR A 74 -15.98 27.42 -37.02
C THR A 74 -15.27 27.29 -35.68
N GLU A 75 -15.22 28.36 -34.87
CA GLU A 75 -14.72 28.29 -33.50
C GLU A 75 -15.62 27.42 -32.61
N ALA A 76 -16.94 27.59 -32.70
CA ALA A 76 -17.88 26.76 -31.95
C ALA A 76 -17.78 25.28 -32.33
N ASP A 77 -17.60 24.95 -33.61
CA ASP A 77 -17.44 23.57 -34.06
C ASP A 77 -16.10 22.97 -33.60
N LYS A 78 -15.01 23.75 -33.61
CA LYS A 78 -13.72 23.32 -33.05
C LYS A 78 -13.81 23.04 -31.55
N LEU A 79 -14.47 23.91 -30.79
CA LEU A 79 -14.66 23.72 -29.34
C LEU A 79 -15.46 22.45 -29.05
N LYS A 80 -16.54 22.19 -29.79
CA LYS A 80 -17.31 20.94 -29.67
C LYS A 80 -16.46 19.71 -29.98
N GLN A 81 -15.63 19.78 -31.02
CA GLN A 81 -14.75 18.66 -31.38
C GLN A 81 -13.68 18.41 -30.31
N GLU A 82 -13.11 19.46 -29.73
CA GLU A 82 -12.16 19.35 -28.62
C GLU A 82 -12.82 18.79 -27.36
N GLU A 83 -14.04 19.20 -27.04
CA GLU A 83 -14.81 18.67 -25.91
C GLU A 83 -15.12 17.19 -26.09
N LEU A 84 -15.56 16.77 -27.28
CA LEU A 84 -15.78 15.35 -27.60
C LEU A 84 -14.48 14.54 -27.46
N ALA A 85 -13.36 15.05 -27.96
CA ALA A 85 -12.06 14.39 -27.83
C ALA A 85 -11.61 14.25 -26.36
N LYS A 86 -11.87 15.25 -25.52
CA LYS A 86 -11.60 15.17 -24.07
C LYS A 86 -12.48 14.12 -23.39
N VAL A 87 -13.77 14.09 -23.70
CA VAL A 87 -14.71 13.09 -23.15
C VAL A 87 -14.31 11.68 -23.55
N GLU A 88 -13.90 11.46 -24.81
CA GLU A 88 -13.41 10.15 -25.26
C GLU A 88 -12.11 9.77 -24.56
N ALA A 89 -11.16 10.69 -24.41
CA ALA A 89 -9.91 10.44 -23.70
C ALA A 89 -10.15 10.09 -22.23
N ASP A 90 -11.08 10.76 -21.56
CA ASP A 90 -11.41 10.48 -20.16
C ASP A 90 -12.15 9.14 -20.01
N LYS A 91 -13.04 8.78 -20.95
CA LYS A 91 -13.64 7.44 -20.99
C LYS A 91 -12.60 6.34 -21.15
N LEU A 92 -11.63 6.52 -22.06
CA LEU A 92 -10.55 5.54 -22.28
C LEU A 92 -9.71 5.35 -21.02
N LYS A 93 -9.34 6.43 -20.33
CA LYS A 93 -8.62 6.35 -19.05
C LYS A 93 -9.42 5.61 -17.99
N GLN A 94 -10.72 5.88 -17.90
CA GLN A 94 -11.58 5.20 -16.94
C GLN A 94 -11.71 3.71 -17.24
N GLU A 95 -11.83 3.33 -18.51
CA GLU A 95 -11.86 1.92 -18.93
C GLU A 95 -10.53 1.21 -18.64
N GLU A 96 -9.39 1.88 -18.87
CA GLU A 96 -8.07 1.33 -18.56
C GLU A 96 -7.90 1.10 -17.05
N LEU A 97 -8.28 2.07 -16.22
CA LEU A 97 -8.25 1.91 -14.76
C LEU A 97 -9.14 0.75 -14.30
N ALA A 98 -10.35 0.61 -14.87
CA ALA A 98 -11.25 -0.50 -14.54
C ALA A 98 -10.66 -1.86 -14.94
N LYS A 99 -9.96 -1.95 -16.08
CA LYS A 99 -9.26 -3.18 -16.49
C LYS A 99 -8.13 -3.53 -15.54
N VAL A 100 -7.31 -2.55 -15.17
CA VAL A 100 -6.19 -2.75 -14.22
C VAL A 100 -6.71 -3.22 -12.86
N GLU A 101 -7.79 -2.63 -12.37
CA GLU A 101 -8.40 -3.04 -11.10
C GLU A 101 -8.97 -4.45 -11.18
N ALA A 102 -9.67 -4.80 -12.26
CA ALA A 102 -10.18 -6.14 -12.49
C ALA A 102 -9.07 -7.19 -12.56
N ASP A 103 -7.96 -6.89 -13.24
CA ASP A 103 -6.81 -7.80 -13.32
C ASP A 103 -6.11 -7.96 -11.97
N LYS A 104 -6.00 -6.88 -11.19
CA LYS A 104 -5.46 -6.93 -9.82
C LYS A 104 -6.32 -7.80 -8.91
N LEU A 105 -7.64 -7.69 -8.99
CA LEU A 105 -8.56 -8.52 -8.22
C LEU A 105 -8.42 -10.00 -8.60
N LYS A 106 -8.32 -10.33 -9.89
CA LYS A 106 -8.08 -11.71 -10.34
C LYS A 106 -6.76 -12.27 -9.82
N GLN A 107 -5.69 -11.47 -9.84
CA GLN A 107 -4.39 -11.89 -9.29
C GLN A 107 -4.46 -12.12 -7.79
N GLU A 108 -5.16 -11.26 -7.04
CA GLU A 108 -5.33 -11.43 -5.60
C GLU A 108 -6.15 -12.68 -5.28
N GLU A 109 -7.20 -12.98 -6.05
CA GLU A 109 -7.99 -14.19 -5.89
C GLU A 109 -7.17 -15.45 -6.15
N LEU A 110 -6.37 -15.47 -7.24
CA LEU A 110 -5.45 -16.57 -7.52
C LEU A 110 -4.43 -16.77 -6.40
N ALA A 111 -3.86 -15.68 -5.88
CA ALA A 111 -2.92 -15.73 -4.76
C ALA A 111 -3.56 -16.29 -3.48
N LYS A 112 -4.82 -15.95 -3.20
CA LYS A 112 -5.57 -16.52 -2.06
C LYS A 112 -5.81 -18.02 -2.24
N VAL A 113 -6.23 -18.45 -3.43
CA VAL A 113 -6.44 -19.88 -3.72
C VAL A 113 -5.14 -20.66 -3.57
N GLU A 114 -4.02 -20.13 -4.07
CA GLU A 114 -2.72 -20.77 -3.92
C GLU A 114 -2.28 -20.84 -2.45
N ALA A 115 -2.43 -19.75 -1.70
CA ALA A 115 -2.12 -19.73 -0.27
C ALA A 115 -2.96 -20.73 0.52
N ASP A 116 -4.26 -20.86 0.21
CA ASP A 116 -5.13 -21.82 0.89
C ASP A 116 -4.79 -23.27 0.51
N LYS A 117 -4.41 -23.51 -0.75
CA LYS A 117 -3.92 -24.83 -1.18
C LYS A 117 -2.63 -25.20 -0.44
N LEU A 118 -1.69 -24.27 -0.30
CA LEU A 118 -0.45 -24.48 0.47
C LEU A 118 -0.74 -24.77 1.94
N LYS A 119 -1.66 -24.03 2.58
CA LYS A 119 -2.08 -24.32 3.96
C LYS A 119 -2.67 -25.72 4.08
N GLN A 120 -3.51 -26.12 3.12
CA GLN A 120 -4.10 -27.45 3.13
C GLN A 120 -3.05 -28.55 2.94
N GLU A 121 -2.06 -28.36 2.08
CA GLU A 121 -0.95 -29.30 1.92
C GLU A 121 -0.09 -29.38 3.17
N LEU A 122 0.26 -28.25 3.79
CA LEU A 122 1.00 -28.22 5.05
C LEU A 122 0.26 -28.96 6.16
N ALA A 123 -1.06 -28.74 6.28
CA ALA A 123 -1.88 -29.47 7.24
C ALA A 123 -1.85 -30.99 6.99
N LYS A 124 -1.94 -31.43 5.73
CA LYS A 124 -1.84 -32.86 5.38
C LYS A 124 -0.48 -33.43 5.78
N VAL A 125 0.61 -32.77 5.40
CA VAL A 125 1.98 -33.18 5.74
C VAL A 125 2.17 -33.26 7.26
N GLU A 126 1.62 -32.30 8.00
CA GLU A 126 1.70 -32.31 9.46
C GLU A 126 0.91 -33.48 10.05
N THR A 127 -0.29 -33.78 9.55
CA THR A 127 -1.04 -34.96 10.00
C THR A 127 -0.34 -36.27 9.67
N GLU A 128 0.29 -36.39 8.50
CA GLU A 128 1.07 -37.57 8.12
C GLU A 128 2.30 -37.73 9.02
N LYS A 129 3.01 -36.64 9.30
CA LYS A 129 4.15 -36.64 10.22
C LYS A 129 3.73 -37.03 11.64
N GLN A 130 2.59 -36.55 12.12
CA GLN A 130 2.05 -36.95 13.42
C GLN A 130 1.72 -38.45 13.45
N LYS A 131 1.08 -38.99 12.41
CA LYS A 131 0.79 -40.43 12.30
C LYS A 131 2.07 -41.26 12.29
N ALA A 132 3.07 -40.88 11.50
CA ALA A 132 4.37 -41.54 11.44
C ALA A 132 5.08 -41.52 12.80
N ASN A 133 5.07 -40.38 13.50
CA ASN A 133 5.67 -40.27 14.83
C ASN A 133 4.98 -41.17 15.85
N VAL A 134 3.64 -41.24 15.84
CA VAL A 134 2.88 -42.14 16.72
C VAL A 134 3.22 -43.60 16.45
N GLU A 135 3.41 -43.98 15.19
CA GLU A 135 3.78 -45.35 14.81
C GLU A 135 5.21 -45.71 15.23
N ILE A 136 6.16 -44.78 15.07
CA ILE A 136 7.53 -44.92 15.58
C ILE A 136 7.52 -45.08 17.11
N GLU A 137 6.71 -44.27 17.83
CA GLU A 137 6.59 -44.35 19.28
C GLU A 137 6.00 -45.69 19.74
N LYS A 138 4.98 -46.21 19.05
CA LYS A 138 4.42 -47.55 19.34
C LYS A 138 5.47 -48.64 19.13
N THR A 139 6.18 -48.59 18.00
CA THR A 139 7.19 -49.60 17.64
C THR A 139 8.37 -49.60 18.61
N SER A 140 8.84 -48.41 19.03
CA SER A 140 9.90 -48.27 20.04
C SER A 140 9.47 -48.79 21.42
N LYS A 141 8.23 -48.50 21.86
CA LYS A 141 7.68 -49.07 23.11
C LYS A 141 7.60 -50.60 23.06
N GLU A 142 7.18 -51.16 21.93
CA GLU A 142 7.12 -52.61 21.75
C GLU A 142 8.50 -53.26 21.73
N ASN A 143 9.47 -52.67 21.02
CA ASN A 143 10.84 -53.16 21.03
C ASN A 143 11.46 -53.11 22.43
N LYS A 144 11.17 -52.07 23.21
CA LYS A 144 11.61 -51.96 24.61
C LYS A 144 11.02 -53.08 25.48
N ARG A 145 9.72 -53.38 25.33
CA ARG A 145 9.08 -54.53 26.01
C ARG A 145 9.74 -55.86 25.64
N LYS A 146 10.01 -56.10 24.34
CA LYS A 146 10.69 -57.32 23.88
C LYS A 146 12.13 -57.45 24.41
N GLN A 147 12.85 -56.34 24.54
CA GLN A 147 14.18 -56.31 25.15
C GLN A 147 14.14 -56.61 26.65
N GLU A 148 13.23 -56.00 27.40
CA GLU A 148 13.04 -56.27 28.84
C GLU A 148 12.64 -57.74 29.09
N GLU A 149 11.79 -58.30 28.23
CA GLU A 149 11.37 -59.71 28.31
C GLU A 149 12.52 -60.69 27.98
N SER A 150 13.36 -60.36 27.00
CA SER A 150 14.57 -61.12 26.66
C SER A 150 15.62 -61.09 27.79
N GLN A 151 15.75 -59.95 28.49
CA GLN A 151 16.61 -59.82 29.67
C GLN A 151 16.11 -60.65 30.86
N LYS A 152 14.78 -60.71 31.08
CA LYS A 152 14.18 -61.59 32.08
C LYS A 152 14.41 -63.09 31.77
N LYS A 153 14.37 -63.48 30.50
CA LYS A 153 14.65 -64.87 30.08
C LYS A 153 16.13 -65.25 30.30
N ASN A 154 17.08 -64.35 30.05
CA ASN A 154 18.50 -64.60 30.29
C ASN A 154 18.89 -64.65 31.79
N GLN A 155 18.08 -64.08 32.69
CA GLN A 155 18.22 -64.32 34.13
C GLN A 155 17.68 -65.68 34.60
N THR A 156 16.90 -66.39 33.77
CA THR A 156 16.33 -67.70 34.12
C THR A 156 17.19 -68.88 33.63
N THR A 157 18.20 -68.65 32.77
CA THR A 157 19.11 -69.70 32.25
C THR A 157 20.49 -69.76 32.90
N ASN A 158 20.84 -68.84 33.79
CA ASN A 158 21.97 -69.04 34.71
C ASN A 158 21.46 -69.51 36.06
N LYS A 159 21.02 -70.78 36.09
CA LYS A 159 20.99 -71.58 37.31
C LYS A 159 22.40 -72.18 37.46
N PRO A 160 23.24 -71.74 38.41
CA PRO A 160 24.44 -72.49 38.74
C PRO A 160 24.01 -73.83 39.29
N SER A 161 24.46 -74.90 38.64
CA SER A 161 24.46 -76.23 39.24
C SER A 161 25.41 -76.19 40.43
N VAL A 162 24.86 -76.11 41.64
CA VAL A 162 25.60 -76.44 42.87
C VAL A 162 24.70 -77.33 43.73
N SER A 163 25.16 -78.54 43.94
CA SER A 163 24.82 -79.41 45.07
C SER A 163 26.04 -80.28 45.35
N PRO A 164 26.27 -80.75 46.57
CA PRO A 164 26.17 -80.08 47.87
C PRO A 164 27.49 -80.22 48.68
N GLN A 165 27.54 -79.63 49.90
CA GLN A 165 28.54 -79.84 50.98
C GLN A 165 29.84 -79.01 50.89
N LYS A 166 30.49 -78.53 51.96
CA LYS A 166 30.31 -78.60 53.42
C LYS A 166 31.26 -77.56 54.06
N ASN A 167 30.88 -77.02 55.22
CA ASN A 167 31.72 -76.43 56.26
C ASN A 167 32.46 -75.13 55.88
N SER A 168 32.49 -74.07 56.69
CA SER A 168 32.51 -74.02 58.14
C SER A 168 31.96 -72.68 58.62
N THR A 169 31.21 -72.73 59.71
CA THR A 169 31.11 -71.60 60.64
C THR A 169 32.51 -71.25 61.14
N PRO A 170 32.91 -69.97 61.15
CA PRO A 170 33.70 -69.45 62.26
C PRO A 170 32.75 -68.63 63.12
N SER A 171 32.54 -69.15 64.33
CA SER A 171 32.23 -68.33 65.49
C SER A 171 33.26 -67.22 65.54
N ASN A 172 32.87 -65.99 65.21
CA ASN A 172 33.47 -64.81 65.81
C ASN A 172 32.47 -63.66 65.74
N LYS A 173 31.84 -63.37 66.88
CA LYS A 173 31.19 -62.07 67.09
C LYS A 173 32.27 -61.01 66.98
N PRO A 174 32.16 -60.02 66.08
CA PRO A 174 33.03 -58.86 66.15
C PRO A 174 32.73 -58.12 67.46
N ALA A 175 33.73 -57.94 68.30
CA ALA A 175 33.60 -57.33 69.61
C ALA A 175 33.50 -55.79 69.53
N TYR A 176 32.58 -55.24 68.74
CA TYR A 176 32.35 -53.80 68.70
C TYR A 176 31.39 -53.40 69.85
N ARG A 177 31.92 -53.30 71.08
CA ARG A 177 31.17 -52.70 72.20
C ARG A 177 31.29 -51.17 72.13
N GLY A 178 30.19 -50.49 71.81
CA GLY A 178 30.01 -49.06 72.12
C GLY A 178 29.42 -48.22 70.98
N LYS A 179 28.64 -47.19 71.36
CA LYS A 179 28.11 -46.17 70.44
C LYS A 179 29.27 -45.35 69.86
N GLY A 180 29.74 -45.69 68.66
CA GLY A 180 30.80 -44.93 67.99
C GLY A 180 31.53 -45.66 66.85
N VAL A 181 30.88 -46.63 66.19
CA VAL A 181 31.54 -47.44 65.15
C VAL A 181 31.67 -46.64 63.84
N THR A 182 32.89 -46.58 63.30
CA THR A 182 33.25 -45.92 62.02
C THR A 182 33.80 -46.93 61.02
N CYS A 183 33.93 -46.54 59.75
CA CYS A 183 34.41 -47.41 58.68
C CYS A 183 35.80 -48.03 58.93
N SER A 184 36.68 -47.30 59.61
CA SER A 184 38.01 -47.77 60.02
C SER A 184 37.98 -48.93 61.05
N SER A 185 36.81 -49.25 61.60
CA SER A 185 36.66 -50.35 62.56
C SER A 185 36.57 -51.71 61.88
N PHE A 186 36.29 -51.77 60.57
CA PHE A 186 36.03 -53.00 59.83
C PHE A 186 37.20 -53.35 58.90
N SER A 187 37.43 -54.65 58.72
CA SER A 187 38.51 -55.13 57.85
C SER A 187 38.14 -55.10 56.36
N SER A 188 36.86 -54.97 56.03
CA SER A 188 36.34 -54.88 54.66
C SER A 188 34.95 -54.21 54.61
N SER A 189 34.58 -53.68 53.43
CA SER A 189 33.24 -53.13 53.18
C SER A 189 32.13 -54.19 53.30
N ALA A 190 32.43 -55.45 53.00
CA ALA A 190 31.50 -56.58 53.17
C ALA A 190 31.16 -56.81 54.66
N GLU A 191 32.16 -56.73 55.54
CA GLU A 191 31.97 -56.87 56.99
C GLU A 191 31.17 -55.68 57.55
N ALA A 192 31.51 -54.46 57.13
CA ALA A 192 30.78 -53.25 57.51
C ALA A 192 29.31 -53.31 57.06
N THR A 193 29.05 -53.82 55.85
CA THR A 193 27.70 -53.94 55.29
C THR A 193 26.88 -54.98 56.03
N ALA A 194 27.48 -56.11 56.40
CA ALA A 194 26.82 -57.11 57.23
C ALA A 194 26.42 -56.55 58.61
N TYR A 195 27.31 -55.78 59.24
CA TYR A 195 27.01 -55.12 60.52
C TYR A 195 25.93 -54.03 60.38
N MET A 196 26.00 -53.19 59.34
CA MET A 196 24.98 -52.19 59.04
C MET A 196 23.60 -52.83 58.90
N ASN A 197 23.49 -53.93 58.16
CA ASN A 197 22.23 -54.62 57.94
C ASN A 197 21.70 -55.30 59.22
N ALA A 198 22.59 -55.90 60.02
CA ALA A 198 22.22 -56.56 61.26
C ALA A 198 21.73 -55.58 62.34
N TYR A 199 22.37 -54.42 62.48
CA TYR A 199 22.10 -53.45 63.55
C TYR A 199 21.41 -52.17 63.07
N LYS A 200 21.06 -52.08 61.78
CA LYS A 200 20.41 -50.93 61.13
C LYS A 200 21.11 -49.60 61.37
N VAL A 201 22.45 -49.60 61.26
CA VAL A 201 23.30 -48.42 61.50
C VAL A 201 23.66 -47.75 60.16
N TYR A 202 22.69 -47.06 59.55
CA TYR A 202 22.83 -46.43 58.22
C TYR A 202 23.84 -45.27 58.16
N LYS A 203 24.51 -44.92 59.26
CA LYS A 203 25.55 -43.89 59.29
C LYS A 203 26.86 -44.36 58.63
N LEU A 204 27.02 -45.65 58.39
CA LEU A 204 28.19 -46.24 57.71
C LEU A 204 28.07 -46.21 56.18
N ASP A 205 26.86 -45.98 55.66
CA ASP A 205 26.58 -45.83 54.24
C ASP A 205 26.35 -44.34 53.93
N ARG A 206 27.38 -43.71 53.37
CA ARG A 206 27.39 -42.26 53.11
C ARG A 206 26.55 -41.88 51.89
N ASN A 207 26.46 -42.77 50.89
CA ASN A 207 25.80 -42.51 49.61
C ASN A 207 24.41 -43.17 49.49
N LYS A 208 24.01 -43.96 50.50
CA LYS A 208 22.72 -44.68 50.63
C LYS A 208 22.49 -45.72 49.53
N ASN A 209 23.57 -46.29 48.98
CA ASN A 209 23.46 -47.33 47.95
C ASN A 209 23.30 -48.75 48.54
N GLY A 210 23.31 -48.89 49.86
CA GLY A 210 23.17 -50.16 50.57
C GLY A 210 24.49 -50.87 50.87
N VAL A 211 25.64 -50.24 50.56
CA VAL A 211 26.97 -50.75 50.86
C VAL A 211 27.67 -49.80 51.84
N ALA A 212 28.12 -50.34 52.96
CA ALA A 212 28.82 -49.55 53.96
C ALA A 212 30.31 -49.44 53.61
N CYS A 213 30.86 -48.22 53.77
CA CYS A 213 32.31 -47.98 53.75
C CYS A 213 33.04 -48.35 52.43
N GLU A 214 32.45 -48.05 51.27
CA GLU A 214 33.05 -48.33 49.95
C GLU A 214 34.34 -47.54 49.66
N ASP A 215 34.49 -46.36 50.27
CA ASP A 215 35.57 -45.40 49.95
C ASP A 215 36.68 -45.34 51.03
N ASN A 216 36.81 -46.39 51.85
CA ASN A 216 37.66 -46.38 53.05
C ASN A 216 39.01 -47.08 52.85
#